data_AF-A0A7G1IBC6-F1
#
_entry.id   AF-A0A7G1IBC6-F1
#
_cell.length_a   1.000
_cell.length_b   1.000
_cell.length_c   1.000
_cell.angle_alpha   90.00
_cell.angle_beta   90.00
_cell.angle_gamma   90.00
#
_symmetry.space_group_name_H-M   'P 1'
#
loop_
_entity.id
_entity.type
_entity.pdbx_description
1 polymer ?
#
loop_
_entity_poly.entity_id
_entity_poly.type
_entity_poly.pdbx_seq_one_letter_code
_entity_poly.pdbx_strand_id
1 'polypeptide(L)'
;MKFYGVALFRSRGVLPTRLRLIYLADSQVLDYSPDRDELLRFEKTLMAIWRAIQSAGRSGDFRPNPSRLCDWCPHQAHCPAFGGTPPPYPGGPITPAPTPLCARPNRRHERLLLPSARRRR
;
A
#
# COMPACT_ATOMS: atom_id res chain seq x y z
N MET A 1 -6.41 -7.81 -7.33
CA MET A 1 -5.81 -7.15 -8.52
C MET A 1 -6.48 -5.82 -8.91
N LYS A 2 -7.80 -5.67 -8.78
CA LYS A 2 -8.56 -4.49 -9.27
C LYS A 2 -8.13 -3.13 -8.69
N PHE A 3 -7.48 -3.10 -7.52
CA PHE A 3 -6.92 -1.87 -6.93
C PHE A 3 -6.00 -1.13 -7.89
N TYR A 4 -5.03 -1.81 -8.50
CA TYR A 4 -4.10 -1.17 -9.45
C TYR A 4 -4.82 -0.71 -10.72
N GLY A 5 -5.89 -1.40 -11.11
CA GLY A 5 -6.75 -0.95 -12.20
C GLY A 5 -7.44 0.38 -11.89
N VAL A 6 -8.02 0.51 -10.69
CA VAL A 6 -8.59 1.79 -10.22
C VAL A 6 -7.53 2.88 -10.12
N ALA A 7 -6.35 2.56 -9.55
CA ALA A 7 -5.26 3.53 -9.40
C ALA A 7 -4.78 4.06 -10.76
N LEU A 8 -4.61 3.20 -11.76
CA LEU A 8 -4.27 3.59 -13.13
C LEU A 8 -5.37 4.46 -13.75
N PHE A 9 -6.63 4.02 -13.62
CA PHE A 9 -7.78 4.74 -14.17
C PHE A 9 -7.93 6.14 -13.56
N ARG A 10 -7.76 6.29 -12.24
CA ARG A 10 -7.86 7.59 -11.55
C ARG A 10 -6.65 8.49 -11.75
N SER A 11 -5.45 7.94 -11.88
CA SER A 11 -4.23 8.75 -12.10
C SER A 11 -4.04 9.18 -13.55
N ARG A 12 -4.50 8.39 -14.52
CA ARG A 12 -4.26 8.64 -15.96
C ARG A 12 -5.51 8.81 -16.81
N GLY A 13 -6.70 8.56 -16.27
CA GLY A 13 -7.97 8.62 -17.02
C GLY A 13 -8.18 7.45 -18.00
N VAL A 14 -7.27 6.47 -18.04
CA VAL A 14 -7.27 5.37 -19.01
C VAL A 14 -7.70 4.07 -18.33
N LEU A 15 -8.62 3.34 -18.96
CA LEU A 15 -9.00 1.99 -18.50
C LEU A 15 -7.92 0.98 -18.89
N PRO A 16 -7.45 0.14 -17.95
CA PRO A 16 -6.53 -0.95 -18.29
C PRO A 16 -7.23 -1.99 -19.16
N THR A 17 -6.63 -2.34 -20.30
CA THR A 17 -7.13 -3.41 -21.18
C THR A 17 -7.01 -4.80 -20.54
N ARG A 18 -6.00 -4.98 -19.67
CA ARG A 18 -5.70 -6.23 -18.97
C ARG A 18 -4.89 -5.97 -17.70
N LEU A 19 -5.21 -6.73 -16.66
CA LEU A 19 -4.46 -6.89 -15.43
C LEU A 19 -3.88 -8.31 -15.42
N ARG A 20 -2.59 -8.44 -15.13
CA ARG A 20 -1.88 -9.72 -15.17
C ARG A 20 -1.16 -9.99 -13.86
N LEU A 21 -1.38 -11.16 -13.28
CA LEU A 21 -0.60 -11.68 -12.16
C LEU A 21 0.32 -12.78 -12.69
N ILE A 22 1.62 -12.62 -12.49
CA ILE A 22 2.64 -13.58 -12.93
C ILE A 22 3.20 -14.26 -11.68
N TYR A 23 3.05 -15.57 -11.60
CA TYR A 23 3.67 -16.40 -10.57
C TYR A 23 5.07 -16.77 -11.04
N LEU A 24 6.08 -16.32 -10.29
CA LEU A 24 7.48 -16.45 -10.71
C LEU A 24 8.05 -17.86 -10.47
N ALA A 25 7.48 -18.61 -9.53
CA ALA A 25 7.97 -19.94 -9.16
C ALA A 25 7.73 -20.98 -10.27
N ASP A 26 6.60 -20.89 -10.96
CA ASP A 26 6.13 -21.86 -11.94
C ASP A 26 5.76 -21.21 -13.30
N SER A 27 6.05 -19.92 -13.46
CA SER A 27 5.72 -19.13 -14.65
C SER A 27 4.23 -19.10 -15.01
N GLN A 28 3.33 -19.36 -14.05
CA GLN A 28 1.90 -19.27 -14.31
C GLN A 28 1.44 -17.82 -14.47
N VAL A 29 0.46 -17.60 -15.33
CA VAL A 29 -0.08 -16.28 -15.63
C VAL A 29 -1.59 -16.29 -15.45
N LEU A 30 -2.09 -15.40 -14.59
CA LEU A 30 -3.51 -15.14 -14.43
C LEU A 30 -3.87 -13.77 -15.00
N ASP A 31 -4.70 -13.78 -16.04
CA ASP A 31 -5.16 -12.59 -16.74
C ASP A 31 -6.58 -12.20 -16.36
N TYR A 32 -6.82 -10.89 -16.31
CA TYR A 32 -8.10 -10.30 -15.94
C TYR A 32 -8.35 -9.01 -16.74
N SER A 33 -9.44 -8.96 -17.51
CA SER A 33 -9.82 -7.75 -18.27
C SER A 33 -11.01 -7.05 -17.59
N PRO A 34 -10.78 -5.99 -16.80
CA PRO A 34 -11.85 -5.27 -16.12
C PRO A 34 -12.65 -4.39 -17.10
N ASP A 35 -13.95 -4.23 -16.83
CA ASP A 35 -14.75 -3.16 -17.43
C ASP A 35 -14.81 -1.91 -16.52
N ARG A 36 -15.39 -0.83 -17.06
CA ARG A 36 -15.53 0.45 -16.35
C ARG A 36 -16.38 0.32 -15.09
N ASP A 37 -17.57 -0.26 -15.21
CA ASP A 37 -18.57 -0.29 -14.15
C ASP A 37 -18.12 -1.16 -12.98
N GLU A 38 -17.38 -2.20 -13.30
CA GLU A 38 -16.68 -3.01 -12.33
C GLU A 38 -15.65 -2.23 -11.53
N LEU A 39 -14.79 -1.46 -12.20
CA LEU A 39 -13.80 -0.64 -11.49
C LEU A 39 -14.49 0.41 -10.61
N LEU A 40 -15.57 1.02 -11.08
CA LEU A 40 -16.37 1.96 -10.29
C LEU A 40 -17.04 1.30 -9.07
N ARG A 41 -17.57 0.08 -9.21
CA ARG A 41 -18.12 -0.69 -8.09
C ARG A 41 -17.03 -1.04 -7.07
N PHE A 42 -15.89 -1.55 -7.55
CA PHE A 42 -14.77 -1.90 -6.69
C PHE A 42 -14.21 -0.68 -5.96
N GLU A 43 -14.14 0.48 -6.62
CA GLU A 43 -13.74 1.74 -6.02
C GLU A 43 -14.67 2.16 -4.87
N LYS A 44 -15.99 2.00 -5.02
CA LYS A 44 -16.93 2.28 -3.92
C LYS A 44 -16.60 1.44 -2.68
N THR A 45 -16.34 0.14 -2.87
CA THR A 45 -15.93 -0.76 -1.78
C THR A 45 -14.60 -0.33 -1.16
N LEU A 46 -13.61 0.01 -1.99
CA LEU A 46 -12.31 0.50 -1.53
C LEU A 46 -12.45 1.76 -0.67
N MET A 47 -13.26 2.72 -1.12
CA MET A 47 -13.50 3.97 -0.39
C MET A 47 -14.28 3.74 0.91
N ALA A 48 -15.18 2.76 0.96
CA ALA A 48 -15.86 2.38 2.19
C ALA A 48 -14.87 1.80 3.22
N ILE A 49 -13.99 0.89 2.79
CA ILE A 49 -12.93 0.34 3.64
C ILE A 49 -11.99 1.47 4.12
N TRP A 50 -11.59 2.37 3.23
CA TRP A 50 -10.73 3.51 3.60
C TRP A 50 -11.37 4.40 4.67
N ARG A 51 -12.67 4.70 4.56
CA ARG A 51 -13.40 5.47 5.58
C ARG A 51 -13.46 4.72 6.91
N ALA A 52 -13.67 3.41 6.89
CA ALA A 52 -13.65 2.58 8.10
C ALA A 52 -12.28 2.62 8.78
N ILE A 53 -11.18 2.49 8.01
CA ILE A 53 -9.80 2.61 8.52
C ILE A 53 -9.56 3.98 9.15
N GLN A 54 -9.97 5.07 8.48
CA GLN A 54 -9.84 6.42 9.04
C GLN A 54 -10.68 6.63 10.31
N SER A 55 -11.85 6.01 10.39
CA SER A 55 -12.67 6.04 11.61
C SER A 55 -11.97 5.32 12.76
N ALA A 56 -11.51 4.09 12.53
CA ALA A 56 -10.79 3.29 13.52
C ALA A 56 -9.49 3.96 13.98
N GLY A 57 -8.75 4.56 13.04
CA GLY A 57 -7.53 5.32 13.37
C GLY A 57 -7.81 6.55 14.23
N ARG A 58 -8.93 7.24 14.02
CA ARG A 58 -9.31 8.39 14.87
C ARG A 58 -9.80 7.98 16.25
N SER A 59 -10.60 6.91 16.34
CA SER A 59 -11.12 6.42 17.63
C SER A 59 -10.10 5.63 18.44
N GLY A 60 -9.08 5.07 17.78
CA GLY A 60 -8.19 4.07 18.38
C GLY A 60 -8.88 2.74 18.68
N ASP A 61 -10.10 2.54 18.17
CA ASP A 61 -10.88 1.32 18.38
C ASP A 61 -10.59 0.30 17.27
N PHE A 62 -9.86 -0.76 17.63
CA PHE A 62 -9.45 -1.84 16.75
C PHE A 62 -10.09 -3.17 17.17
N ARG A 63 -11.39 -3.34 16.87
CA ARG A 63 -12.12 -4.55 17.21
C ARG A 63 -11.57 -5.78 16.46
N PRO A 64 -11.22 -6.87 17.18
CA PRO A 64 -10.78 -8.10 16.53
C PRO A 64 -11.94 -8.74 15.76
N ASN A 65 -11.64 -9.28 14.58
CA ASN A 65 -12.58 -10.06 13.77
C ASN A 65 -11.96 -11.45 13.49
N PRO A 66 -12.20 -12.45 14.36
CA PRO A 66 -11.62 -13.77 14.22
C PRO A 66 -12.01 -14.43 12.90
N SER A 67 -11.03 -15.04 12.22
CA SER A 67 -11.25 -15.81 10.99
C SER A 67 -10.22 -16.94 10.91
N ARG A 68 -10.34 -17.83 9.91
CA ARG A 68 -9.34 -18.89 9.68
C ARG A 68 -7.92 -18.34 9.42
N LEU A 69 -7.79 -17.08 9.02
CA LEU A 69 -6.48 -16.45 8.85
C LEU A 69 -5.78 -16.18 10.19
N CYS A 70 -6.51 -16.20 11.32
CA CYS A 70 -5.91 -16.05 12.63
C CYS A 70 -4.91 -17.17 12.97
N ASP A 71 -5.09 -18.36 12.40
CA ASP A 71 -4.21 -19.52 12.62
C ASP A 71 -2.77 -19.25 12.15
N TRP A 72 -2.59 -18.32 11.21
CA TRP A 72 -1.29 -17.93 10.65
C TRP A 72 -0.92 -16.48 10.99
N CYS A 73 -1.59 -15.85 11.96
CA CYS A 73 -1.35 -14.46 12.32
C CYS A 73 -0.10 -14.34 13.22
N PRO A 74 0.95 -13.62 12.79
CA PRO A 74 2.16 -13.46 13.60
C PRO A 74 1.97 -12.58 14.84
N HIS A 75 0.82 -11.89 14.97
CA HIS A 75 0.52 -10.97 16.08
C HIS A 75 -0.47 -11.57 17.09
N GLN A 76 -0.73 -12.88 17.05
CA GLN A 76 -1.70 -13.54 17.92
C GLN A 76 -1.47 -13.25 19.41
N ALA A 77 -0.21 -13.17 19.85
CA ALA A 77 0.18 -12.86 21.22
C ALA A 77 -0.29 -11.47 21.71
N HIS A 78 -0.57 -10.53 20.81
CA HIS A 78 -1.06 -9.18 21.13
C HIS A 78 -2.57 -9.02 20.91
N CYS A 79 -3.25 -10.06 20.40
CA CYS A 79 -4.64 -9.95 20.00
C CYS A 79 -5.59 -10.16 21.20
N PRO A 80 -6.53 -9.22 21.46
CA PRO A 80 -7.50 -9.35 22.55
C PRO A 80 -8.37 -10.61 22.47
N ALA A 81 -8.66 -11.11 21.26
CA ALA A 81 -9.46 -12.32 21.06
C ALA A 81 -8.78 -13.60 21.58
N PHE A 82 -7.46 -13.57 21.80
CA PHE A 82 -6.66 -14.67 22.33
C PHE A 82 -6.09 -14.34 23.73
N GLY A 83 -6.61 -13.30 24.39
CA GLY A 83 -6.12 -12.84 25.70
C GLY A 83 -4.84 -11.99 25.65
N GLY A 84 -4.35 -11.64 24.46
CA GLY A 84 -3.22 -10.74 24.27
C GLY A 84 -3.59 -9.27 24.53
N THR A 85 -2.62 -8.47 24.99
CA THR A 85 -2.80 -7.03 25.17
C THR A 85 -2.14 -6.27 24.00
N PRO A 86 -2.90 -5.44 23.26
CA PRO A 86 -2.33 -4.64 22.18
C PRO A 86 -1.42 -3.55 22.75
N PRO A 87 -0.35 -3.17 22.02
CA PRO A 87 0.52 -2.08 22.44
C PRO A 87 -0.26 -0.75 22.50
N PRO A 88 0.18 0.22 23.31
CA PRO A 88 -0.47 1.52 23.40
C PRO A 88 -0.48 2.20 22.02
N TYR A 89 -1.67 2.61 21.58
CA TYR A 89 -1.84 3.28 20.30
C TYR A 89 -1.31 4.71 20.39
N PRO A 90 -0.38 5.16 19.52
CA PRO A 90 0.23 6.50 19.58
C PRO A 90 -0.72 7.65 19.22
N GLY A 91 -2.01 7.36 19.03
CA GLY A 91 -3.02 8.26 18.50
C GLY A 91 -3.18 8.11 16.99
N GLY A 92 -4.37 8.48 16.50
CA GLY A 92 -4.60 8.66 15.06
C GLY A 92 -3.70 9.77 14.53
N PRO A 93 -3.56 9.90 13.20
CA PRO A 93 -2.96 11.10 12.63
C PRO A 93 -3.88 12.31 12.93
N ILE A 94 -3.80 12.88 14.13
CA ILE A 94 -3.80 14.34 14.25
C ILE A 94 -2.60 14.73 13.42
N THR A 95 -2.72 15.48 12.32
CA THR A 95 -1.55 15.88 11.52
C THR A 95 -0.45 16.39 12.46
N PRO A 96 0.62 15.62 12.77
CA PRO A 96 1.81 16.24 13.29
C PRO A 96 2.45 16.87 12.05
N ALA A 97 3.08 18.03 12.20
CA ALA A 97 3.87 18.63 11.12
C ALA A 97 4.67 17.55 10.38
N PRO A 98 4.78 17.63 9.03
CA PRO A 98 5.30 16.54 8.23
C PRO A 98 6.62 16.03 8.81
N THR A 99 6.58 14.86 9.44
CA THR A 99 7.80 14.12 9.77
C THR A 99 8.48 13.92 8.42
N PRO A 100 9.72 14.38 8.22
CA PRO A 100 10.39 14.18 6.95
C PRO A 100 10.58 12.68 6.77
N LEU A 101 9.67 12.07 5.99
CA LEU A 101 9.89 10.78 5.36
C LEU A 101 11.27 10.85 4.73
N CYS A 102 12.19 10.02 5.23
CA CYS A 102 13.57 9.88 4.79
C CYS A 102 13.74 10.40 3.37
N ALA A 103 14.35 11.58 3.25
CA ALA A 103 14.69 12.16 1.97
C ALA A 103 15.48 11.11 1.19
N ARG A 104 14.92 10.61 0.10
CA ARG A 104 15.69 9.81 -0.86
C ARG A 104 16.87 10.69 -1.29
N PRO A 105 18.14 10.28 -1.11
CA PRO A 105 19.24 11.06 -1.62
C PRO A 105 19.08 11.17 -3.14
N ASN A 106 18.91 12.40 -3.60
CA ASN A 106 18.72 12.72 -5.01
C ASN A 106 20.00 12.36 -5.78
N ARG A 107 20.04 11.19 -6.43
CA ARG A 107 21.14 10.72 -7.31
C ARG A 107 21.42 11.63 -8.53
N ARG A 108 20.81 12.82 -8.65
CA ARG A 108 21.05 13.74 -9.76
C ARG A 108 22.31 14.60 -9.62
N HIS A 109 22.94 14.68 -8.45
CA HIS A 109 24.18 15.46 -8.26
C HIS A 109 25.49 14.67 -8.39
N GLU A 110 25.44 13.35 -8.55
CA GLU A 110 26.66 12.52 -8.69
C GLU A 110 27.29 12.56 -10.10
N ARG A 111 26.74 13.37 -11.01
CA ARG A 111 27.36 13.62 -12.34
C ARG A 111 28.26 14.84 -12.41
N LEU A 112 28.41 15.61 -11.33
CA LEU A 112 29.26 16.82 -11.32
C LEU A 112 30.60 16.69 -10.56
N LEU A 113 30.95 15.49 -10.08
CA LEU A 113 32.24 15.21 -9.43
C LEU A 113 33.01 14.09 -10.13
N LEU A 114 33.05 14.09 -11.47
CA LEU A 114 34.25 13.62 -12.15
C LEU A 114 35.13 14.84 -12.44
N PRO A 115 36.30 14.99 -11.77
CA PRO A 115 37.29 15.94 -12.25
C PRO A 115 37.72 15.50 -13.65
N SER A 116 37.63 16.44 -14.59
CA SER A 116 38.19 16.32 -15.93
C SER A 116 39.68 16.00 -15.83
N ALA A 117 40.02 14.72 -15.97
CA ALA A 117 41.39 14.29 -16.12
C ALA A 117 41.96 14.95 -17.38
N ARG A 118 42.86 15.90 -17.13
CA ARG A 118 43.55 16.73 -18.12
C ARG A 118 44.25 15.86 -19.17
N ARG A 119 44.15 16.29 -20.42
CA ARG A 119 45.15 16.08 -21.47
C ARG A 119 46.56 16.21 -20.91
N ARG A 120 47.41 15.20 -21.11
CA ARG A 120 48.85 15.36 -21.33
C ARG A 120 49.32 14.29 -22.33
N ARG A 121 49.77 14.81 -23.48
CA ARG A 121 50.60 14.24 -24.57
C ARG A 121 50.15 12.96 -25.24
#